data_AF-M2U564-F1
#
_entry.id   AF-M2U564-F1
#
_cell.length_a   1.000
_cell.length_b   1.000
_cell.length_c   1.000
_cell.angle_alpha   90.00
_cell.angle_beta   90.00
_cell.angle_gamma   90.00
#
_symmetry.space_group_name_H-M   'P 1'
#
loop_
_entity.id
_entity.type
_entity.pdbx_description
1 polymer ?
#
loop_
_entity_poly.entity_id
_entity_poly.type
_entity_poly.pdbx_seq_one_letter_code
_entity_poly.pdbx_strand_id
1 'polypeptide(L)' 'MQEIFVAMAIMGCGDAGAACETLKIMEPDFETVAECNAAAPGILMRLTDLDYPEIHVDCDARPKLAARMKLDSLG' A
#
# COMPACT_ATOMS: atom_id res chain seq x y z
N MET A 1 2.38 17.99 18.17
CA MET A 1 3.16 16.86 17.65
C MET A 1 2.52 16.47 16.33
N GLN A 2 3.29 16.29 15.26
CA GLN A 2 2.74 15.78 14.02
C GLN A 2 2.74 14.25 14.17
N GLU A 3 1.59 13.65 14.45
CA GLU A 3 1.46 12.19 14.45
C GLU A 3 1.74 11.71 13.03
N ILE A 4 2.93 11.13 12.83
CA ILE A 4 3.28 10.49 11.57
C ILE A 4 2.59 9.14 11.58
N PHE A 5 1.37 9.14 11.07
CA PHE A 5 0.57 7.95 10.86
C PHE A 5 1.19 7.06 9.78
N VAL A 6 1.36 5.77 10.09
CA VAL A 6 1.82 4.76 9.13
C VAL A 6 0.61 4.19 8.42
N ALA A 7 0.55 4.31 7.10
CA ALA A 7 -0.53 3.71 6.32
C ALA A 7 -0.04 2.48 5.56
N MET A 8 -0.99 1.67 5.11
CA MET A 8 -0.72 0.55 4.21
C MET A 8 -1.17 0.94 2.80
N ALA A 9 -0.25 0.99 1.85
CA ALA A 9 -0.56 1.10 0.44
C ALA A 9 -0.72 -0.30 -0.16
N ILE A 10 -1.81 -0.51 -0.89
CA ILE A 10 -2.04 -1.68 -1.72
C ILE A 10 -1.57 -1.36 -3.12
N MET A 11 -0.66 -2.17 -3.64
CA MET A 11 -0.11 -2.04 -4.97
C MET A 11 -0.50 -3.24 -5.83
N GLY A 12 -0.91 -2.97 -7.06
CA GLY A 12 -1.18 -3.99 -8.07
C GLY A 12 -0.11 -3.94 -9.14
N CYS A 13 0.56 -5.06 -9.37
CA CYS A 13 1.55 -5.19 -10.44
C CYS A 13 0.94 -5.99 -11.59
N GLY A 14 1.05 -5.46 -12.81
CA GLY A 14 0.62 -6.17 -14.02
C GLY A 14 1.58 -7.28 -14.43
N ASP A 15 1.26 -8.02 -15.50
CA ASP A 15 2.01 -9.18 -16.00
C ASP A 15 3.50 -8.93 -16.29
N ALA A 16 3.89 -7.67 -16.53
CA ALA A 16 5.28 -7.30 -16.74
C ALA A 16 6.11 -7.22 -15.44
N GLY A 17 5.48 -7.32 -14.26
CA GLY A 17 6.11 -7.35 -12.92
C GLY A 17 6.89 -6.11 -12.50
N ALA A 18 7.20 -5.20 -13.43
CA ALA A 18 8.12 -4.09 -13.23
C ALA A 18 7.43 -2.76 -12.87
N ALA A 19 6.14 -2.63 -13.16
CA ALA A 19 5.37 -1.43 -12.87
C ALA A 19 4.19 -1.81 -11.96
N CYS A 20 4.38 -1.60 -10.66
CA CYS A 20 3.32 -1.73 -9.67
C CYS A 20 2.68 -0.37 -9.45
N GLU A 21 1.37 -0.27 -9.62
CA GLU A 21 0.62 0.94 -9.36
C GLU A 21 0.03 0.89 -7.95
N THR A 22 0.08 2.02 -7.23
CA THR A 22 -0.64 2.17 -5.98
C THR A 22 -2.15 2.23 -6.25
N LEU A 23 -2.88 1.14 -5.96
CA LEU A 23 -4.32 1.05 -6.17
C LEU A 23 -5.10 1.84 -5.14
N LYS A 24 -4.67 1.75 -3.87
CA LYS A 24 -5.32 2.42 -2.74
C LYS A 24 -4.39 2.49 -1.53
N ILE A 25 -4.57 3.53 -0.73
CA ILE A 25 -4.00 3.64 0.61
C ILE A 25 -5.11 3.31 1.60
N MET A 26 -4.89 2.36 2.50
CA MET A 26 -5.86 1.87 3.46
C MET A 26 -5.85 2.66 4.77
N GLU A 27 -7.02 2.70 5.40
CA GLU A 27 -7.26 3.16 6.77
C GLU A 27 -7.78 1.97 7.61
N PRO A 28 -7.53 1.89 8.93
CA PRO A 28 -6.88 2.91 9.76
C PRO A 28 -5.35 2.94 9.59
N ASP A 29 -4.77 4.09 9.94
CA ASP A 29 -3.32 4.18 10.07
C ASP A 29 -2.84 3.47 11.35
N PHE A 30 -1.64 2.90 11.29
CA PHE A 30 -0.94 2.23 12.37
C PHE A 30 0.01 3.20 13.09
N GLU A 31 0.33 2.92 14.35
CA GLU A 31 1.33 3.70 15.09
C GLU A 31 2.75 3.38 14.58
N THR A 32 2.98 2.16 14.09
CA THR A 32 4.29 1.71 13.62
C THR A 32 4.25 0.88 12.34
N VAL A 33 5.36 0.89 11.61
CA VAL A 33 5.58 0.01 10.44
C VAL A 33 5.54 -1.47 10.81
N ALA A 34 5.93 -1.82 12.05
CA ALA A 34 5.87 -3.20 12.53
C ALA A 34 4.42 -3.70 12.65
N GLU A 35 3.51 -2.88 13.20
CA GLU A 35 2.09 -3.23 13.29
C GLU A 35 1.43 -3.33 11.91
N CYS A 36 1.75 -2.38 11.02
CA CYS A 36 1.27 -2.43 9.64
C CYS A 36 1.68 -3.73 8.94
N ASN A 37 2.96 -4.12 9.05
CA ASN A 37 3.46 -5.37 8.47
C ASN A 37 2.85 -6.61 9.12
N ALA A 38 2.54 -6.58 10.41
CA ALA A 38 1.85 -7.68 11.07
C ALA A 38 0.40 -7.83 10.59
N ALA A 39 -0.27 -6.73 10.23
CA ALA A 39 -1.62 -6.74 9.68
C ALA A 39 -1.69 -7.09 8.19
N ALA A 40 -0.61 -6.80 7.44
CA ALA A 40 -0.49 -7.03 6.00
C ALA A 40 -0.94 -8.42 5.51
N PRO A 41 -0.48 -9.56 6.07
CA PRO A 41 -0.90 -10.87 5.58
C PRO A 41 -2.40 -11.11 5.72
N GLY A 42 -3.03 -10.62 6.79
CA GLY A 42 -4.48 -10.74 6.98
C GLY A 42 -5.28 -9.89 5.99
N ILE A 43 -4.74 -8.76 5.55
CA ILE A 43 -5.33 -7.91 4.51
C ILE A 43 -5.15 -8.54 3.13
N LEU A 44 -3.95 -9.03 2.80
CA LEU A 44 -3.66 -9.72 1.54
C LEU A 44 -4.61 -10.89 1.29
N MET A 45 -4.91 -11.69 2.32
CA MET A 45 -5.88 -12.79 2.22
C MET A 45 -7.31 -12.36 1.86
N ARG A 46 -7.66 -11.07 2.07
CA ARG A 46 -8.97 -10.51 1.73
C ARG A 46 -8.96 -9.81 0.37
N LEU A 47 -7.78 -9.47 -0.16
CA LEU A 47 -7.58 -8.81 -1.44
C LEU A 47 -7.46 -9.82 -2.59
N THR A 48 -8.22 -10.90 -2.52
CA THR A 48 -8.24 -11.96 -3.55
C THR A 48 -9.14 -11.63 -4.74
N ASP A 49 -9.90 -10.53 -4.66
CA ASP A 49 -10.87 -10.08 -5.67
C ASP A 49 -10.32 -8.94 -6.54
N LEU A 50 -9.01 -8.75 -6.56
CA LEU A 50 -8.37 -7.71 -7.38
C LEU A 50 -7.92 -8.29 -8.72
N ASP A 51 -8.22 -7.58 -9.81
CA ASP A 51 -7.78 -7.91 -11.18
C ASP A 51 -6.30 -7.59 -11.43
N TYR A 52 -5.42 -8.04 -10.53
CA TYR A 52 -3.97 -7.94 -10.69
C TYR A 52 -3.31 -9.29 -10.41
N PRO A 53 -2.40 -9.75 -11.28
CA PRO A 53 -1.72 -11.03 -11.09
C PRO A 53 -0.83 -11.04 -9.84
N GLU A 54 -0.33 -9.87 -9.43
CA GLU A 54 0.50 -9.72 -8.24
C GLU A 54 -0.01 -8.54 -7.40
N ILE A 55 -0.25 -8.80 -6.11
CA ILE A 55 -0.64 -7.79 -5.14
C ILE A 55 0.45 -7.66 -4.09
N HIS A 56 0.90 -6.44 -3.88
CA HIS A 56 1.86 -6.08 -2.84
C HIS A 56 1.28 -5.09 -1.85
N VAL A 57 1.87 -5.07 -0.68
CA VAL A 57 1.57 -4.11 0.38
C VAL A 57 2.84 -3.37 0.75
N ASP A 58 2.73 -2.06 0.91
CA ASP A 58 3.83 -1.22 1.36
C ASP A 58 3.39 -0.42 2.59
N CYS A 59 4.13 -0.57 3.68
CA CYS A 59 3.87 0.06 4.96
C CYS A 59 4.83 1.21 5.17
N ASP A 60 4.34 2.44 5.06
CA ASP A 60 5.17 3.64 5.20
C ASP A 60 4.33 4.81 5.75
N ALA A 61 5.00 5.92 6.06
CA ALA A 61 4.33 7.15 6.47
C ALA A 61 3.30 7.57 5.40
N ARG A 62 2.05 7.79 5.82
CA ARG A 62 0.95 8.24 4.96
C ARG A 62 1.33 9.37 3.97
N PRO A 63 1.99 10.46 4.39
CA PRO A 63 2.40 11.51 3.45
C PRO A 63 3.38 11.02 2.37
N LYS A 64 4.24 10.03 2.67
CA LYS A 64 5.18 9.46 1.70
C LYS A 64 4.45 8.58 0.68
N LEU A 65 3.48 7.77 1.12
CA LEU A 65 2.64 6.97 0.24
C LEU A 65 1.77 7.85 -0.66
N ALA A 66 1.17 8.91 -0.12
CA ALA A 66 0.40 9.87 -0.92
C ALA A 66 1.24 10.57 -1.99
N ALA A 67 2.49 10.91 -1.66
CA ALA A 67 3.43 11.45 -2.65
C ALA A 67 3.73 10.43 -3.75
N ARG A 68 3.99 9.15 -3.40
CA ARG A 68 4.25 8.09 -4.40
C ARG A 68 3.06 7.84 -5.31
N MET A 69 1.85 7.66 -4.75
CA MET A 69 0.63 7.44 -5.53
C MET A 69 0.41 8.56 -6.56
N LYS A 70 0.77 9.81 -6.19
CA LYS A 70 0.70 10.96 -7.10
C LYS A 70 1.76 10.91 -8.21
N LEU A 71 2.96 10.37 -7.95
CA LEU A 71 3.94 10.11 -9.00
C LEU A 71 3.48 9.00 -9.94
N ASP A 72 2.93 7.90 -9.42
CA ASP A 72 2.45 6.77 -10.22
C ASP A 72 1.34 7.21 -11.19
N SER A 73 0.43 8.10 -10.76
CA SER A 73 -0.65 8.64 -11.59
C SER A 73 -0.21 9.61 -12.70
N LEU A 74 1.07 10.02 -12.71
CA LEU A 74 1.63 10.96 -13.69
C LEU A 74 2.44 10.25 -14.79
N GLY A 75 2.59 8.93 -14.71
CA GLY A 75 3.35 8.07 -15.62
C GLY A 75 2.60 7.63 -16.87
#